data_AF-A0A356Z5T6-F1
#
_entry.id   AF-A0A356Z5T6-F1
#
_cell.length_a   1.000
_cell.length_b   1.000
_cell.length_c   1.000
_cell.angle_alpha   90.00
_cell.angle_beta   90.00
_cell.angle_gamma   90.00
#
_symmetry.space_group_name_H-M   'P 1'
#
loop_
_entity.id
_entity.type
_entity.pdbx_description
1 polymer ?
#
loop_
_entity_poly.entity_id
_entity_poly.type
_entity_poly.pdbx_seq_one_letter_code
_entity_poly.pdbx_strand_id
1 'polypeptide(L)' 'MTNIRIERKQKTIMRQHLERLAELQREMERLIDNCYQEVEAAEYLTFLQDLRKRNIETIRILTDYMVRKCNR' A
#
# COMPACT_ATOMS: atom_id res chain seq x y z
N MET A 1 17.02 -11.86 -18.60
CA MET A 1 15.64 -11.62 -18.10
C MET A 1 14.80 -11.20 -19.29
N THR A 2 13.80 -12.01 -19.65
CA THR A 2 12.91 -11.77 -20.80
C THR A 2 12.17 -10.44 -20.61
N ASN A 3 12.41 -9.51 -21.52
CA ASN A 3 11.81 -8.19 -21.52
C ASN A 3 10.37 -8.31 -22.06
N ILE A 4 9.47 -8.91 -21.28
CA ILE A 4 8.07 -9.09 -21.67
C ILE A 4 7.44 -7.69 -21.77
N ARG A 5 7.21 -7.25 -23.01
CA ARG A 5 6.59 -5.96 -23.29
C ARG A 5 5.12 -6.03 -22.92
N ILE A 6 4.76 -5.42 -21.80
CA ILE A 6 3.37 -5.28 -21.36
C ILE A 6 2.66 -4.28 -22.28
N GLU A 7 1.55 -4.69 -22.88
CA GLU A 7 0.73 -3.82 -23.70
C GLU A 7 0.17 -2.63 -22.90
N ARG A 8 -0.01 -1.49 -23.58
CA ARG A 8 -0.51 -0.26 -22.93
C ARG A 8 -1.86 -0.47 -22.22
N LYS A 9 -2.77 -1.24 -22.82
CA LYS A 9 -4.07 -1.58 -22.22
C LYS A 9 -3.89 -2.29 -20.88
N GLN A 10 -2.98 -3.26 -20.82
CA GLN A 10 -2.66 -3.99 -19.59
C GLN A 10 -1.99 -3.09 -18.56
N LYS A 11 -1.09 -2.19 -18.95
CA LYS A 11 -0.52 -1.18 -18.04
C LYS A 11 -1.58 -0.28 -17.40
N THR A 12 -2.61 0.11 -18.15
CA THR A 12 -3.73 0.90 -17.60
C THR A 12 -4.52 0.12 -16.56
N ILE A 13 -4.87 -1.14 -16.85
CA ILE A 13 -5.59 -2.02 -15.90
C ILE A 13 -4.75 -2.23 -14.63
N MET A 14 -3.45 -2.53 -14.79
CA MET A 14 -2.51 -2.67 -13.68
C MET A 14 -2.45 -1.41 -12.83
N ARG A 15 -2.40 -0.22 -13.46
CA ARG A 15 -2.41 1.05 -12.74
C ARG A 15 -3.67 1.21 -11.90
N GLN A 16 -4.85 0.97 -12.47
CA GLN A 16 -6.12 1.08 -11.75
C GLN A 16 -6.18 0.14 -10.53
N HIS A 17 -5.70 -1.10 -10.68
CA HIS A 17 -5.60 -2.03 -9.55
C HIS A 17 -4.66 -1.51 -8.45
N LEU A 18 -3.49 -1.00 -8.83
CA LEU A 18 -2.50 -0.48 -7.89
C LEU A 18 -2.99 0.79 -7.17
N GLU A 19 -3.68 1.67 -7.89
CA GLU A 19 -4.32 2.86 -7.31
C GLU A 19 -5.37 2.46 -6.28
N ARG A 20 -6.22 1.48 -6.61
CA ARG A 20 -7.23 0.97 -5.66
C ARG A 20 -6.61 0.33 -4.43
N LEU A 21 -5.54 -0.47 -4.61
CA LEU A 21 -4.82 -1.05 -3.48
C LEU A 21 -4.18 0.03 -2.61
N ALA A 22 -3.56 1.05 -3.21
CA ALA A 22 -2.94 2.14 -2.47
C ALA A 22 -3.97 2.96 -1.68
N GLU A 23 -5.18 3.15 -2.22
CA GLU A 23 -6.29 3.79 -1.51
C GLU A 23 -6.72 3.00 -0.28
N LEU A 24 -6.93 1.68 -0.41
CA LEU A 24 -7.26 0.81 0.72
C LEU A 24 -6.19 0.82 1.82
N GLN A 25 -4.91 0.87 1.44
CA GLN A 25 -3.81 0.97 2.43
C GLN A 25 -3.82 2.33 3.16
N ARG A 26 -4.23 3.42 2.50
CA ARG A 26 -4.40 4.73 3.15
C ARG A 26 -5.61 4.74 4.10
N GLU A 27 -6.70 4.09 3.72
CA GLU A 27 -7.85 3.90 4.61
C GLU A 27 -7.45 3.08 5.85
N MET A 28 -6.68 2.02 5.66
CA MET A 28 -6.14 1.20 6.75
C MET A 28 -5.20 1.99 7.66
N GLU A 29 -4.35 2.87 7.12
CA GLU A 29 -3.53 3.77 7.95
C GLU A 29 -4.40 4.64 8.87
N ARG A 30 -5.46 5.25 8.34
CA ARG A 30 -6.40 6.05 9.14
C ARG A 30 -7.10 5.23 10.21
N LEU A 31 -7.50 4.00 9.89
CA LEU A 31 -8.14 3.11 10.85
C LEU A 31 -7.18 2.74 11.99
N ILE A 32 -5.92 2.42 11.67
CA ILE A 32 -4.89 2.15 12.68
C ILE A 32 -4.69 3.37 13.57
N ASP A 33 -4.62 4.57 12.99
CA ASP A 33 -4.47 5.81 13.74
C ASP A 33 -5.67 6.11 14.64
N ASN A 34 -6.89 5.73 14.25
CA ASN A 34 -8.07 5.83 15.11
C ASN A 34 -8.00 4.82 16.26
N CYS A 35 -7.66 3.55 16.00
CA CYS A 35 -7.50 2.53 17.05
C CYS A 35 -6.44 2.93 18.08
N TYR A 36 -5.40 3.64 17.64
CA TYR A 36 -4.37 4.22 18.51
C TYR A 36 -4.92 5.21 19.55
N GLN A 37 -6.01 5.89 19.24
CA GLN A 37 -6.62 6.89 20.13
C GLN A 37 -7.61 6.27 21.12
N GLU A 38 -8.04 5.03 20.90
CA GLU A 38 -9.12 4.37 21.65
C GLU A 38 -8.62 3.38 22.73
N VAL A 39 -7.35 2.97 22.68
CA VAL A 39 -6.82 1.88 23.50
C VAL A 39 -5.54 2.30 24.24
N GLU A 40 -5.42 1.97 25.52
CA GLU A 40 -4.23 2.24 26.34
C GLU A 40 -3.32 1.02 26.54
N ALA A 41 -3.78 -0.17 26.14
CA ALA A 41 -3.04 -1.42 26.33
C ALA A 41 -1.72 -1.41 25.54
N ALA A 42 -0.59 -1.34 26.26
CA ALA A 42 0.75 -1.19 25.70
C ALA A 42 1.13 -2.28 24.68
N GLU A 43 0.73 -3.53 24.94
CA GLU A 43 0.94 -4.65 24.00
C GLU A 43 0.23 -4.40 22.67
N TYR A 44 -1.04 -3.98 22.73
CA TYR A 44 -1.83 -3.68 21.53
C TYR A 44 -1.28 -2.45 20.79
N LEU A 45 -0.86 -1.41 21.52
CA LEU A 45 -0.21 -0.24 20.94
C LEU A 45 1.09 -0.58 20.21
N THR A 46 1.88 -1.54 20.73
CA THR A 46 3.07 -2.04 20.05
C THR A 46 2.71 -2.76 18.76
N PHE A 47 1.69 -3.63 18.81
CA PHE A 47 1.16 -4.32 17.64
C PHE A 47 0.68 -3.34 16.55
N LEU A 48 -0.07 -2.30 16.91
CA LEU A 48 -0.54 -1.28 15.97
C LEU A 48 0.62 -0.52 15.31
N GLN A 49 1.75 -0.37 16.01
CA GLN A 49 2.95 0.36 15.55
C GLN A 49 3.63 -0.42 14.44
N ASP A 50 3.80 -1.71 14.67
CA ASP A 50 4.34 -2.65 13.70
C ASP A 50 3.42 -2.78 12.49
N LEU A 51 2.10 -2.83 12.72
CA LEU A 51 1.10 -2.89 11.65
C LEU A 51 1.16 -1.63 10.78
N ARG A 52 1.23 -0.44 11.39
CA ARG A 52 1.37 0.84 10.68
C ARG A 52 2.64 0.87 9.83
N LYS A 53 3.78 0.46 10.40
CA LYS A 53 5.06 0.42 9.68
C LYS A 53 4.98 -0.46 8.43
N ARG A 54 4.40 -1.66 8.55
CA ARG A 54 4.21 -2.58 7.42
C ARG A 54 3.26 -2.03 6.36
N ASN A 55 2.21 -1.32 6.78
CA ASN A 55 1.28 -0.65 5.87
C ASN A 55 2.00 0.43 5.03
N ILE A 56 2.83 1.25 5.67
CA ILE A 56 3.64 2.27 4.98
C ILE A 56 4.62 1.62 3.98
N GLU A 57 5.29 0.54 4.37
CA GLU A 57 6.17 -0.23 3.48
C GLU A 57 5.40 -0.80 2.27
N THR A 58 4.18 -1.28 2.50
CA THR A 58 3.30 -1.79 1.43
C THR A 58 2.90 -0.69 0.46
N ILE A 59 2.51 0.50 0.94
CA ILE A 59 2.22 1.67 0.09
C ILE A 59 3.43 2.02 -0.79
N ARG A 60 4.64 2.00 -0.21
CA ARG A 60 5.88 2.26 -0.95
C ARG A 60 6.11 1.23 -2.05
N ILE A 61 5.94 -0.06 -1.76
CA ILE A 61 6.09 -1.15 -2.75
C ILE A 61 5.12 -0.97 -3.91
N LEU A 62 3.85 -0.68 -3.62
CA LEU A 62 2.81 -0.44 -4.65
C LEU A 62 3.19 0.75 -5.54
N THR A 63 3.58 1.86 -4.92
CA THR A 63 3.95 3.09 -5.63
C THR A 63 5.18 2.90 -6.51
N ASP A 64 6.23 2.25 -5.99
CA ASP A 64 7.46 1.95 -6.72
C ASP A 64 7.22 1.02 -7.90
N TYR A 65 6.31 0.05 -7.76
CA TYR A 65 5.93 -0.82 -8.87
C TYR A 65 5.17 -0.05 -9.95
N MET A 66 4.20 0.79 -9.56
CA MET A 66 3.42 1.63 -10.47
C MET A 66 4.33 2.55 -11.30
N VAL A 67 5.28 3.24 -10.66
CA VAL A 67 6.26 4.10 -11.35
C VAL A 67 7.12 3.30 -12.33
N ARG A 68 7.63 2.13 -11.92
CA ARG A 68 8.54 1.33 -12.75
C ARG A 68 7.87 0.63 -13.92
N LYS A 69 6.61 0.21 -13.78
CA LYS A 69 5.94 -0.72 -14.71
C LYS A 69 4.71 -0.14 -15.41
N CYS A 70 4.05 0.87 -14.84
CA CYS A 70 2.81 1.44 -15.37
C CYS A 70 2.98 2.86 -15.93
N ASN A 71 3.94 3.65 -15.42
CA ASN A 71 4.16 5.03 -15.86
C ASN A 71 5.27 5.19 -16.91
N ARG A 72 6.07 4.14 -17.11
CA ARG A 72 7.13 4.04 -18.13
C ARG A 72 6.63 3.37 -19.41
#